data_AF-A0A7Y3K1F1-F1
#
_entry.id   AF-A0A7Y3K1F1-F1
#
_cell.length_a   1.000
_cell.length_b   1.000
_cell.length_c   1.000
_cell.angle_alpha   90.00
_cell.angle_beta   90.00
_cell.angle_gamma   90.00
#
_symmetry.space_group_name_H-M   'P 1'
#
loop_
_entity.id
_entity.type
_entity.pdbx_description
1 polymer ?
#
loop_
_entity_poly.entity_id
_entity_poly.type
_entity_poly.pdbx_seq_one_letter_code
_entity_poly.pdbx_strand_id
1 'polypeptide(L)'
;MNDLEYRRRQLQQLQDSVVNLEDLANNISITDMTLNDFRMDLSDYIKAHVHELEAAPPGAYAITASANIPETQPGVIFCLRNELPKAVIDSTYALAPHYLVYVLENGEICQNFPQAKKILDLLKKLALGKSQPDTAAVSAFNVMTKNGADMQRYQSLLAKAIAAITGKADEKGIESLFQPGGTVINRDKFRGADDFEVVAYLAILPEPRRP
;
A
#
# COMPACT_ATOMS: atom_id res chain seq x y z
N MET A 1 35.86 -24.86 10.55
CA MET A 1 34.79 -25.50 9.76
C MET A 1 33.42 -24.80 9.88
N ASN A 2 33.29 -23.71 10.65
CA ASN A 2 32.00 -23.04 10.92
C ASN A 2 31.74 -21.75 10.09
N ASP A 3 32.78 -21.21 9.43
CA ASP A 3 32.68 -19.97 8.64
C ASP A 3 31.99 -20.17 7.28
N LEU A 4 32.16 -21.36 6.69
CA LEU A 4 31.67 -21.69 5.36
C LEU A 4 30.15 -21.87 5.34
N GLU A 5 29.58 -22.50 6.37
CA GLU A 5 28.13 -22.60 6.54
C GLU A 5 27.50 -21.24 6.86
N TYR A 6 28.16 -20.43 7.68
CA TYR A 6 27.68 -19.09 8.03
C TYR A 6 27.66 -18.15 6.81
N ARG A 7 28.74 -18.15 6.00
CA ARG A 7 28.78 -17.41 4.72
C ARG A 7 27.80 -17.95 3.70
N ARG A 8 27.57 -19.26 3.64
CA ARG A 8 26.58 -19.86 2.73
C ARG A 8 25.15 -19.47 3.09
N ARG A 9 24.82 -19.40 4.39
CA ARG A 9 23.52 -18.89 4.86
C ARG A 9 23.34 -17.39 4.61
N GLN A 10 24.40 -16.58 4.78
CA GLN A 10 24.36 -15.16 4.41
C GLN A 10 24.17 -14.95 2.90
N LEU A 11 24.83 -15.74 2.06
CA LEU A 11 24.67 -15.70 0.61
C LEU A 11 23.29 -16.20 0.17
N GLN A 12 22.74 -17.25 0.80
CA GLN A 12 21.36 -17.71 0.54
C GLN A 12 20.31 -16.68 0.98
N GLN A 13 20.48 -16.02 2.15
CA GLN A 13 19.57 -14.96 2.59
C GLN A 13 19.60 -13.74 1.65
N LEU A 14 20.77 -13.41 1.09
CA LEU A 14 20.88 -12.39 0.05
C LEU A 14 20.24 -12.84 -1.27
N GLN A 15 20.28 -14.13 -1.60
CA GLN A 15 19.73 -14.68 -2.85
C GLN A 15 18.20 -14.84 -2.82
N ASP A 16 17.59 -15.09 -1.65
CA ASP A 16 16.13 -15.17 -1.45
C ASP A 16 15.45 -13.79 -1.36
N SER A 17 16.22 -12.73 -1.08
CA SER A 17 15.68 -11.35 -0.93
C SER A 17 15.78 -10.52 -2.20
N VAL A 18 16.40 -11.04 -3.27
CA VAL A 18 16.34 -10.42 -4.59
C VAL A 18 15.02 -10.86 -5.22
N VAL A 19 13.96 -10.12 -4.91
CA VAL A 19 12.78 -10.11 -5.77
C VAL A 19 13.27 -9.70 -7.16
N ASN A 20 13.40 -10.68 -8.06
CA ASN A 20 13.75 -10.43 -9.46
C ASN A 20 12.63 -9.59 -10.07
N LEU A 21 12.84 -8.27 -10.11
CA LEU A 21 11.95 -7.32 -10.76
C LEU A 21 11.76 -7.67 -12.24
N GLU A 22 12.76 -8.32 -12.86
CA GLU A 22 12.75 -8.81 -14.23
C GLU A 22 11.72 -9.93 -14.48
N ASP A 23 11.50 -10.84 -13.53
CA ASP A 23 10.47 -11.89 -13.67
C ASP A 23 9.05 -11.34 -13.50
N LEU A 24 8.88 -10.26 -12.73
CA LEU A 24 7.61 -9.54 -12.56
C LEU A 24 7.31 -8.59 -13.73
N ALA A 25 8.34 -8.05 -14.39
CA ALA A 25 8.23 -7.12 -15.51
C ALA A 25 7.89 -7.80 -16.84
N ASN A 26 8.15 -9.11 -17.00
CA ASN A 26 7.89 -9.87 -18.23
C ASN A 26 6.40 -9.98 -18.63
N ASN A 27 5.47 -9.42 -17.84
CA ASN A 27 4.02 -9.37 -18.14
C ASN A 27 3.43 -7.95 -18.13
N ILE A 28 4.25 -6.88 -18.12
CA ILE A 28 3.76 -5.50 -18.08
C ILE A 28 3.69 -4.92 -19.50
N SER A 29 2.49 -4.54 -19.96
CA SER A 29 2.31 -3.91 -21.27
C SER A 29 2.78 -2.45 -21.26
N ILE A 30 3.23 -1.91 -22.40
CA ILE A 30 3.65 -0.51 -22.56
C ILE A 30 2.54 0.48 -22.13
N THR A 31 1.27 0.12 -22.33
CA THR A 31 0.13 0.92 -21.86
C THR A 31 0.02 0.95 -20.34
N ASP A 32 0.42 -0.13 -19.66
CA ASP A 32 0.41 -0.25 -18.20
C ASP A 32 1.50 0.62 -17.56
N MET A 33 2.58 0.91 -18.30
CA MET A 33 3.65 1.80 -17.86
C MET A 33 3.29 3.29 -17.89
N THR A 34 2.26 3.69 -18.64
CA THR A 34 1.91 5.12 -18.79
C THR A 34 0.67 5.52 -18.00
N LEU A 35 -0.18 4.55 -17.64
CA LEU A 35 -1.44 4.75 -16.90
C LEU A 35 -2.36 5.81 -17.56
N ASN A 36 -2.24 6.01 -18.88
CA ASN A 36 -2.92 7.08 -19.60
C ASN A 36 -4.45 7.01 -19.45
N ASP A 37 -5.03 5.82 -19.50
CA ASP A 37 -6.47 5.61 -19.32
C ASP A 37 -6.95 6.13 -17.96
N PHE A 38 -6.20 5.80 -16.90
CA PHE A 38 -6.53 6.22 -15.55
C PHE A 38 -6.36 7.75 -15.35
N ARG A 39 -5.32 8.33 -15.96
CA ARG A 39 -5.12 9.80 -15.97
C ARG A 39 -6.26 10.48 -16.70
N MET A 40 -6.69 9.93 -17.85
CA MET A 40 -7.80 10.46 -18.62
C MET A 40 -9.09 10.45 -17.81
N ASP A 41 -9.43 9.33 -17.18
CA ASP A 41 -10.63 9.19 -16.33
C ASP A 41 -10.68 10.20 -15.17
N LEU A 42 -9.52 10.55 -14.58
CA LEU A 42 -9.43 11.48 -13.45
C LEU A 42 -9.26 12.95 -13.86
N SER A 43 -9.00 13.23 -15.14
CA SER A 43 -8.63 14.57 -15.63
C SER A 43 -9.62 15.65 -15.18
N ASP A 44 -10.91 15.38 -15.36
CA ASP A 44 -11.97 16.35 -15.09
C ASP A 44 -12.19 16.51 -13.59
N TYR A 45 -12.08 15.41 -12.83
CA TYR A 45 -12.20 15.47 -11.37
C TYR A 45 -11.04 16.26 -10.74
N ILE A 46 -9.80 16.02 -11.18
CA ILE A 46 -8.61 16.75 -10.72
C ILE A 46 -8.75 18.24 -11.02
N LYS A 47 -9.17 18.62 -12.23
CA LYS A 47 -9.36 20.03 -12.59
C LYS A 47 -10.41 20.72 -11.70
N ALA A 48 -11.49 20.01 -11.37
CA ALA A 48 -12.57 20.55 -10.55
C ALA A 48 -12.21 20.65 -9.06
N HIS A 49 -11.32 19.78 -8.54
CA HIS A 49 -11.04 19.66 -7.10
C HIS A 49 -9.56 19.81 -6.74
N VAL A 50 -8.75 20.45 -7.59
CA VAL A 50 -7.28 20.55 -7.42
C VAL A 50 -6.88 21.07 -6.04
N HIS A 51 -7.54 22.13 -5.55
CA HIS A 51 -7.23 22.73 -4.26
C HIS A 51 -7.56 21.82 -3.07
N GLU A 52 -8.61 21.02 -3.17
CA GLU A 52 -8.99 20.07 -2.12
C GLU A 52 -8.01 18.89 -2.08
N LEU A 53 -7.58 18.41 -3.25
CA LEU A 53 -6.61 17.33 -3.37
C LEU A 53 -5.23 17.74 -2.86
N GLU A 54 -4.78 18.97 -3.15
CA GLU A 54 -3.49 19.49 -2.66
C GLU A 54 -3.49 19.77 -1.15
N ALA A 55 -4.64 20.14 -0.58
CA ALA A 55 -4.80 20.39 0.85
C ALA A 55 -5.08 19.11 1.67
N ALA A 56 -5.28 17.96 1.02
CA ALA A 56 -5.61 16.72 1.68
C ALA A 56 -4.44 16.26 2.57
N PRO A 57 -4.69 16.02 3.88
CA PRO A 57 -3.64 15.50 4.75
C PRO A 57 -3.28 14.06 4.37
N PRO A 58 -2.02 13.64 4.59
CA PRO A 58 -1.65 12.23 4.50
C PRO A 58 -2.47 11.40 5.49
N GLY A 59 -2.63 10.12 5.19
CA GLY A 59 -3.46 9.20 5.96
C GLY A 59 -4.95 9.26 5.60
N ALA A 60 -5.30 9.86 4.45
CA ALA A 60 -6.66 9.82 3.94
C ALA A 60 -7.11 8.36 3.77
N TYR A 61 -8.34 8.03 4.17
CA TYR A 61 -8.81 6.66 4.09
C TYR A 61 -10.26 6.54 3.66
N ALA A 62 -10.54 5.41 3.03
CA ALA A 62 -11.88 5.00 2.65
C ALA A 62 -12.10 3.54 3.05
N ILE A 63 -13.37 3.16 3.19
CA ILE A 63 -13.75 1.81 3.60
C ILE A 63 -14.84 1.31 2.67
N THR A 64 -14.67 0.08 2.21
CA THR A 64 -15.66 -0.62 1.39
C THR A 64 -15.81 -2.04 1.91
N ALA A 65 -16.99 -2.63 1.74
CA ALA A 65 -17.09 -4.08 1.75
C ALA A 65 -16.39 -4.64 0.51
N SER A 66 -15.86 -5.87 0.62
CA SER A 66 -15.52 -6.73 -0.50
C SER A 66 -16.84 -7.01 -1.19
N ALA A 67 -17.29 -6.13 -2.07
CA ALA A 67 -18.46 -6.38 -2.90
C ALA A 67 -18.30 -7.76 -3.55
N ASN A 68 -19.38 -8.37 -4.05
CA ASN A 68 -19.38 -9.62 -4.85
C ASN A 68 -18.57 -9.53 -6.18
N ILE A 69 -17.38 -8.94 -6.14
CA ILE A 69 -16.36 -8.84 -7.15
C ILE A 69 -15.41 -10.03 -6.90
N PRO A 70 -15.37 -11.03 -7.80
CA PRO A 70 -14.63 -12.27 -7.59
C PRO A 70 -13.13 -12.10 -7.26
N GLU A 71 -12.56 -10.98 -7.71
CA GLU A 71 -11.13 -10.64 -7.58
C GLU A 71 -10.82 -9.88 -6.28
N THR A 72 -11.83 -9.54 -5.49
CA THR A 72 -11.68 -8.77 -4.24
C THR A 72 -11.73 -9.69 -3.04
N GLN A 73 -10.76 -9.56 -2.14
CA GLN A 73 -10.72 -10.25 -0.86
C GLN A 73 -10.63 -9.23 0.28
N PRO A 74 -10.98 -9.61 1.52
CA PRO A 74 -10.75 -8.74 2.66
C PRO A 74 -9.27 -8.41 2.85
N GLY A 75 -8.96 -7.16 3.13
CA GLY A 75 -7.59 -6.66 3.18
C GLY A 75 -7.52 -5.14 3.20
N VAL A 76 -6.39 -4.61 2.74
CA VAL A 76 -6.15 -3.16 2.66
C VAL A 76 -5.23 -2.85 1.48
N ILE A 77 -5.59 -1.81 0.72
CA ILE A 77 -4.71 -1.23 -0.31
C ILE A 77 -4.06 0.00 0.29
N PHE A 78 -2.73 0.02 0.35
CA PHE A 78 -1.94 1.16 0.80
C PHE A 78 -1.36 1.94 -0.38
N CYS A 79 -1.39 3.27 -0.28
CA CYS A 79 -0.60 4.19 -1.08
C CYS A 79 0.47 4.81 -0.19
N LEU A 80 1.73 4.46 -0.44
CA LEU A 80 2.88 4.84 0.36
C LEU A 80 3.80 5.75 -0.45
N ARG A 81 4.26 6.85 0.13
CA ARG A 81 5.25 7.74 -0.50
C ARG A 81 6.61 7.53 0.15
N ASN A 82 7.65 7.37 -0.66
CA ASN A 82 9.02 7.32 -0.14
C ASN A 82 9.59 8.75 -0.01
N GLU A 83 9.94 9.17 1.21
CA GLU A 83 10.48 10.49 1.55
C GLU A 83 11.98 10.65 1.21
N LEU A 84 12.71 9.54 1.09
CA LEU A 84 14.14 9.51 0.80
C LEU A 84 14.40 8.68 -0.46
N PRO A 85 14.25 9.25 -1.66
CA PRO A 85 14.62 8.60 -2.91
C PRO A 85 16.16 8.54 -3.06
N LYS A 86 16.85 7.83 -2.16
CA LYS A 86 18.29 7.52 -2.24
C LYS A 86 18.50 6.10 -2.74
N ALA A 87 17.83 5.72 -3.83
CA ALA A 87 18.25 4.63 -4.69
C ALA A 87 17.43 4.76 -5.97
N VAL A 88 18.14 4.78 -7.11
CA VAL A 88 17.67 4.53 -8.48
C VAL A 88 16.19 4.11 -8.51
N ILE A 89 15.29 5.07 -8.70
CA ILE A 89 13.97 4.75 -9.23
C ILE A 89 14.29 4.17 -10.60
N ASP A 90 14.05 2.87 -10.75
CA ASP A 90 14.02 2.25 -12.06
C ASP A 90 13.06 3.11 -12.88
N SER A 91 13.58 3.81 -13.90
CA SER A 91 12.87 4.84 -14.66
C SER A 91 11.61 4.34 -15.38
N THR A 92 11.34 3.04 -15.23
CA THR A 92 10.21 2.27 -15.74
C THR A 92 8.98 2.33 -14.84
N TYR A 93 9.09 2.72 -13.56
CA TYR A 93 7.93 2.77 -12.66
C TYR A 93 7.18 4.11 -12.70
N ALA A 94 5.93 4.06 -13.15
CA ALA A 94 5.13 5.24 -13.48
C ALA A 94 4.66 6.10 -12.28
N LEU A 95 4.58 5.51 -11.09
CA LEU A 95 3.98 6.16 -9.92
C LEU A 95 4.99 6.71 -8.92
N ALA A 96 6.30 6.51 -9.14
CA ALA A 96 7.32 7.00 -8.22
C ALA A 96 7.14 8.51 -7.95
N PRO A 97 7.27 8.97 -6.69
CA PRO A 97 7.72 8.25 -5.50
C PRO A 97 6.61 7.50 -4.71
N HIS A 98 5.44 7.29 -5.32
CA HIS A 98 4.30 6.60 -4.69
C HIS A 98 4.26 5.13 -5.07
N TYR A 99 4.01 4.27 -4.09
CA TYR A 99 3.97 2.82 -4.20
C TYR A 99 2.61 2.31 -3.74
N LEU A 100 1.99 1.48 -4.58
CA LEU A 100 0.72 0.84 -4.27
C LEU A 100 0.95 -0.62 -3.87
N VAL A 101 0.39 -1.05 -2.73
CA VAL A 101 0.47 -2.45 -2.29
C VAL A 101 -0.89 -2.89 -1.76
N TYR A 102 -1.33 -4.06 -2.20
CA TYR A 102 -2.55 -4.69 -1.71
C TYR A 102 -2.22 -5.89 -0.83
N VAL A 103 -2.56 -5.78 0.45
CA VAL A 103 -2.30 -6.80 1.48
C VAL A 103 -3.62 -7.40 1.94
N LEU A 104 -3.72 -8.72 1.96
CA LEU A 104 -4.88 -9.44 2.44
C LEU A 104 -4.95 -9.44 3.98
N GLU A 105 -6.12 -9.74 4.53
CA GLU A 105 -6.33 -9.85 5.98
C GLU A 105 -5.39 -10.85 6.68
N ASN A 106 -4.93 -11.88 5.97
CA ASN A 106 -3.95 -12.85 6.47
C ASN A 106 -2.48 -12.34 6.42
N GLY A 107 -2.22 -11.15 5.88
CA GLY A 107 -0.88 -10.58 5.72
C GLY A 107 -0.16 -10.96 4.42
N GLU A 108 -0.80 -11.72 3.52
CA GLU A 108 -0.27 -12.07 2.21
C GLU A 108 -0.35 -10.88 1.24
N ILE A 109 0.68 -10.71 0.41
CA ILE A 109 0.72 -9.66 -0.62
C ILE A 109 -0.03 -10.14 -1.86
N CYS A 110 -1.26 -9.63 -2.06
CA CYS A 110 -2.06 -9.98 -3.22
C CYS A 110 -1.55 -9.30 -4.50
N GLN A 111 -1.17 -8.03 -4.42
CA GLN A 111 -0.54 -7.28 -5.52
C GLN A 111 0.52 -6.34 -4.94
N ASN A 112 1.67 -6.26 -5.60
CA ASN A 112 2.78 -5.39 -5.19
C ASN A 112 2.96 -4.22 -6.17
N PHE A 113 3.81 -3.25 -5.82
CA PHE A 113 3.98 -1.98 -6.54
C PHE A 113 4.27 -2.09 -8.05
N PRO A 114 4.97 -3.11 -8.59
CA PRO A 114 5.15 -3.23 -10.04
C PRO A 114 3.82 -3.46 -10.79
N GLN A 115 2.81 -3.98 -10.11
CA GLN A 115 1.48 -4.26 -10.64
C GLN A 115 0.49 -3.11 -10.37
N ALA A 116 0.99 -1.87 -10.28
CA ALA A 116 0.20 -0.69 -9.95
C ALA A 116 -1.10 -0.55 -10.76
N LYS A 117 -1.08 -0.83 -12.07
CA LYS A 117 -2.30 -0.78 -12.89
C LYS A 117 -3.39 -1.72 -12.38
N LYS A 118 -3.06 -2.96 -12.02
CA LYS A 118 -4.05 -3.92 -11.48
C LYS A 118 -4.68 -3.41 -10.20
N ILE A 119 -3.89 -2.74 -9.35
CA ILE A 119 -4.38 -2.13 -8.11
C ILE A 119 -5.29 -0.95 -8.43
N LEU A 120 -4.93 -0.08 -9.38
CA LEU A 120 -5.77 1.04 -9.82
C LEU A 120 -7.08 0.58 -10.48
N ASP A 121 -7.04 -0.47 -11.29
CA ASP A 121 -8.23 -1.09 -11.88
C ASP A 121 -9.15 -1.65 -10.80
N LEU A 122 -8.59 -2.30 -9.78
CA LEU A 122 -9.35 -2.78 -8.61
C LEU A 122 -9.98 -1.62 -7.84
N LEU A 123 -9.22 -0.55 -7.57
CA LEU A 123 -9.74 0.67 -6.93
C LEU A 123 -10.90 1.26 -7.74
N LYS A 124 -10.76 1.35 -9.06
CA LYS A 124 -11.83 1.81 -9.96
C LYS A 124 -13.07 0.91 -9.83
N LYS A 125 -12.93 -0.41 -9.87
CA LYS A 125 -14.06 -1.34 -9.68
C LYS A 125 -14.74 -1.18 -8.32
N LEU A 126 -13.97 -0.92 -7.26
CA LEU A 126 -14.49 -0.77 -5.89
C LEU A 126 -15.18 0.57 -5.63
N ALA A 127 -14.73 1.64 -6.28
CA ALA A 127 -15.16 3.01 -6.01
C ALA A 127 -16.08 3.62 -7.07
N LEU A 128 -16.07 3.13 -8.31
CA LEU A 128 -16.84 3.74 -9.40
C LEU A 128 -18.34 3.74 -9.10
N GLY A 129 -18.97 4.90 -9.28
CA GLY A 129 -20.40 5.10 -9.00
C GLY A 129 -20.74 5.31 -7.51
N LYS A 130 -19.76 5.28 -6.60
CA LYS A 130 -19.95 5.53 -5.17
C LYS A 130 -19.48 6.94 -4.81
N SER A 131 -20.42 7.88 -4.69
CA SER A 131 -20.15 9.27 -4.29
C SER A 131 -20.29 9.53 -2.79
N GLN A 132 -20.81 8.57 -2.03
CA GLN A 132 -21.00 8.67 -0.59
C GLN A 132 -20.32 7.51 0.13
N PRO A 133 -19.83 7.72 1.38
CA PRO A 133 -19.24 6.66 2.18
C PRO A 133 -20.22 5.52 2.45
N ASP A 134 -19.72 4.28 2.43
CA ASP A 134 -20.48 3.11 2.88
C ASP A 134 -20.60 3.14 4.41
N THR A 135 -21.72 3.68 4.89
CA THR A 135 -21.98 3.87 6.32
C THR A 135 -21.94 2.56 7.12
N ALA A 136 -22.34 1.44 6.53
CA ALA A 136 -22.30 0.13 7.18
C ALA A 136 -20.86 -0.36 7.33
N ALA A 137 -20.05 -0.25 6.27
CA ALA A 137 -18.65 -0.62 6.31
C ALA A 137 -17.84 0.28 7.26
N VAL A 138 -18.10 1.59 7.26
CA VAL A 138 -17.46 2.54 8.19
C VAL A 138 -17.80 2.21 9.64
N SER A 139 -19.07 1.91 9.94
CA SER A 139 -19.48 1.51 11.28
C SER A 139 -18.77 0.23 11.75
N ALA A 140 -18.71 -0.79 10.89
CA ALA A 140 -18.02 -2.05 11.20
C ALA A 140 -16.52 -1.84 11.46
N PHE A 141 -15.86 -1.01 10.66
CA PHE A 141 -14.46 -0.66 10.88
C PHE A 141 -14.25 0.10 12.20
N ASN A 142 -15.11 1.05 12.52
CA ASN A 142 -15.02 1.82 13.76
C ASN A 142 -15.19 0.93 15.00
N VAL A 143 -16.06 -0.07 14.93
CA VAL A 143 -16.18 -1.08 15.99
C VAL A 143 -14.90 -1.90 16.11
N MET A 144 -14.35 -2.37 15.00
CA MET A 144 -13.12 -3.17 14.96
C MET A 144 -11.91 -2.41 15.52
N THR A 145 -11.78 -1.14 15.16
CA THR A 145 -10.61 -0.31 15.48
C THR A 145 -10.80 0.58 16.71
N LYS A 146 -11.94 0.46 17.40
CA LYS A 146 -12.33 1.35 18.51
C LYS A 146 -12.24 2.83 18.10
N ASN A 147 -12.83 3.17 16.95
CA ASN A 147 -12.73 4.48 16.30
C ASN A 147 -11.28 4.91 16.02
N GLY A 148 -10.46 3.98 15.52
CA GLY A 148 -9.04 4.23 15.24
C GLY A 148 -8.11 4.23 16.45
N ALA A 149 -8.60 4.02 17.68
CA ALA A 149 -7.76 3.91 18.87
C ALA A 149 -6.93 2.61 18.89
N ASP A 150 -7.37 1.57 18.18
CA ASP A 150 -6.73 0.27 18.10
C ASP A 150 -6.49 -0.12 16.63
N MET A 151 -5.32 0.24 16.11
CA MET A 151 -4.92 0.04 14.72
C MET A 151 -3.87 -1.07 14.57
N GLN A 152 -3.62 -1.90 15.60
CA GLN A 152 -2.55 -2.91 15.61
C GLN A 152 -2.60 -3.85 14.41
N ARG A 153 -3.81 -4.26 14.02
CA ARG A 153 -4.01 -5.12 12.85
C ARG A 153 -3.54 -4.44 11.56
N TYR A 154 -3.96 -3.20 11.31
CA TYR A 154 -3.59 -2.46 10.11
C TYR A 154 -2.11 -2.03 10.13
N GLN A 155 -1.54 -1.80 11.31
CA GLN A 155 -0.10 -1.60 11.50
C GLN A 155 0.70 -2.85 11.07
N SER A 156 0.26 -4.04 11.48
CA SER A 156 0.88 -5.30 11.04
C SER A 156 0.80 -5.48 9.52
N LEU A 157 -0.34 -5.17 8.90
CA LEU A 157 -0.48 -5.21 7.44
C LEU A 157 0.41 -4.17 6.73
N LEU A 158 0.54 -2.97 7.29
CA LEU A 158 1.46 -1.95 6.76
C LEU A 158 2.92 -2.44 6.84
N ALA A 159 3.29 -3.16 7.90
CA ALA A 159 4.61 -3.81 8.01
C ALA A 159 4.91 -4.70 6.82
N LYS A 160 3.93 -5.56 6.47
CA LYS A 160 4.06 -6.47 5.33
C LYS A 160 4.15 -5.71 4.01
N ALA A 161 3.38 -4.63 3.85
CA ALA A 161 3.45 -3.78 2.66
C ALA A 161 4.82 -3.12 2.48
N ILE A 162 5.35 -2.49 3.53
CA ILE A 162 6.69 -1.87 3.50
C ILE A 162 7.77 -2.92 3.24
N ALA A 163 7.65 -4.09 3.87
CA ALA A 163 8.57 -5.20 3.63
C ALA A 163 8.54 -5.69 2.17
N ALA A 164 7.37 -5.71 1.55
CA ALA A 164 7.21 -6.09 0.15
C ALA A 164 7.83 -5.07 -0.83
N ILE A 165 7.89 -3.78 -0.46
CA ILE A 165 8.54 -2.73 -1.26
C ILE A 165 10.06 -2.76 -1.06
N THR A 166 10.52 -2.87 0.19
CA THR A 166 11.94 -2.75 0.55
C THR A 166 12.72 -4.05 0.44
N GLY A 167 12.03 -5.20 0.34
CA GLY A 167 12.63 -6.53 0.47
C GLY A 167 13.11 -6.83 1.89
N LYS A 168 12.73 -6.04 2.90
CA LYS A 168 13.18 -6.15 4.29
C LYS A 168 12.01 -6.14 5.27
N ALA A 169 11.88 -7.19 6.08
CA ALA A 169 10.87 -7.23 7.14
C ALA A 169 11.39 -6.47 8.38
N ASP A 170 10.88 -5.26 8.63
CA ASP A 170 11.16 -4.50 9.86
C ASP A 170 9.86 -3.98 10.49
N GLU A 171 9.48 -4.54 11.64
CA GLU A 171 8.19 -4.28 12.32
C GLU A 171 8.24 -3.08 13.29
N LYS A 172 9.43 -2.53 13.59
CA LYS A 172 9.63 -1.56 14.70
C LYS A 172 9.32 -0.08 14.39
N GLY A 173 9.25 0.34 13.12
CA GLY A 173 9.03 1.76 12.75
C GLY A 173 7.58 2.15 12.46
N ILE A 174 6.65 1.20 12.49
CA ILE A 174 5.30 1.38 11.93
C ILE A 174 4.33 2.02 12.94
N GLU A 175 4.61 1.90 14.24
CA GLU A 175 3.78 2.47 15.30
C GLU A 175 3.67 3.99 15.22
N SER A 176 4.67 4.67 14.65
CA SER A 176 4.69 6.14 14.51
C SER A 176 3.80 6.66 13.38
N LEU A 177 3.46 5.82 12.38
CA LEU A 177 2.76 6.24 11.16
C LEU A 177 1.24 6.36 11.30
N PHE A 178 0.65 5.80 12.36
CA PHE A 178 -0.80 5.77 12.57
C PHE A 178 -1.28 6.67 13.73
N GLN A 179 -0.41 7.50 14.31
CA GLN A 179 -0.82 8.42 15.37
C GLN A 179 -1.28 9.77 14.80
N PRO A 180 -2.42 10.32 15.24
CA PRO A 180 -2.84 11.66 14.83
C PRO A 180 -1.82 12.71 15.31
N GLY A 181 -1.10 13.33 14.36
CA GLY A 181 -0.06 14.34 14.61
C GLY A 181 1.37 13.83 14.76
N GLY A 182 1.66 12.56 14.41
CA GLY A 182 2.98 11.92 14.56
C GLY A 182 4.10 12.36 13.60
N THR A 183 4.07 13.60 13.11
CA THR A 183 5.00 14.13 12.09
C THR A 183 6.20 14.89 12.69
N VAL A 184 6.95 14.34 13.67
CA VAL A 184 8.29 14.89 14.01
C VAL A 184 9.29 13.83 14.54
N ILE A 185 10.12 13.33 13.63
CA ILE A 185 11.60 13.18 13.66
C ILE A 185 12.28 12.65 14.94
N ASN A 186 12.96 11.50 14.81
CA ASN A 186 14.27 11.28 15.44
C ASN A 186 15.28 10.81 14.38
N ARG A 187 16.39 11.54 14.24
CA ARG A 187 17.24 11.61 13.02
C ARG A 187 18.43 10.66 12.99
N ASP A 188 18.62 9.82 14.01
CA ASP A 188 19.85 9.05 14.13
C ASP A 188 19.59 7.58 14.47
N LYS A 189 19.60 6.77 13.40
CA LYS A 189 19.57 5.30 13.30
C LYS A 189 18.20 4.77 12.88
N PHE A 190 18.21 3.69 12.10
CA PHE A 190 17.09 2.95 11.50
C PHE A 190 16.83 3.28 10.01
N ARG A 191 16.81 2.21 9.19
CA ARG A 191 16.78 2.21 7.71
C ARG A 191 15.82 1.11 7.27
N GLY A 192 14.56 1.42 7.00
CA GLY A 192 13.58 0.42 6.59
C GLY A 192 12.15 0.95 6.53
N ALA A 193 11.53 1.19 7.69
CA ALA A 193 10.13 1.62 7.80
C ALA A 193 9.95 3.15 7.93
N ASP A 194 10.97 3.87 8.42
CA ASP A 194 10.92 5.33 8.65
C ASP A 194 11.05 6.16 7.35
N ASP A 195 11.21 5.51 6.20
CA ASP A 195 11.37 6.17 4.89
C ASP A 195 10.04 6.32 4.13
N PHE A 196 8.94 5.76 4.65
CA PHE A 196 7.63 5.76 4.00
C PHE A 196 6.56 6.54 4.78
N GLU A 197 5.82 7.39 4.06
CA GLU A 197 4.62 8.05 4.56
C GLU A 197 3.36 7.39 3.98
N VAL A 198 2.35 7.16 4.81
CA VAL A 198 1.03 6.69 4.35
C VAL A 198 0.27 7.87 3.75
N VAL A 199 0.18 7.93 2.43
CA VAL A 199 -0.59 8.97 1.74
C VAL A 199 -2.08 8.68 1.85
N ALA A 200 -2.47 7.45 1.53
CA ALA A 200 -3.85 7.01 1.66
C ALA A 200 -3.98 5.49 1.81
N TYR A 201 -5.12 5.03 2.31
CA TYR A 201 -5.46 3.60 2.29
C TYR A 201 -6.94 3.31 2.08
N LEU A 202 -7.25 2.19 1.43
CA LEU A 202 -8.60 1.66 1.28
C LEU A 202 -8.71 0.35 2.06
N ALA A 203 -9.48 0.36 3.15
CA ALA A 203 -9.80 -0.86 3.90
C ALA A 203 -10.94 -1.61 3.21
N ILE A 204 -10.72 -2.90 2.94
CA ILE A 204 -11.69 -3.79 2.31
C ILE A 204 -12.14 -4.79 3.38
N LEU A 205 -13.36 -4.63 3.87
CA LEU A 205 -13.96 -5.51 4.88
C LEU A 205 -14.67 -6.69 4.22
N PRO A 206 -14.82 -7.85 4.89
CA PRO A 206 -15.70 -8.90 4.39
C PRO A 206 -17.14 -8.39 4.23
N GLU A 207 -17.92 -8.93 3.27
CA GLU A 207 -19.35 -8.61 3.20
C GLU A 207 -20.01 -8.96 4.55
N PRO A 208 -20.90 -8.09 5.07
CA PRO A 208 -21.72 -8.47 6.19
C PRO A 208 -22.55 -9.69 5.79
N ARG A 209 -22.36 -10.82 6.49
CA ARG A 209 -23.21 -11.99 6.32
C ARG A 209 -24.65 -11.53 6.52
N ARG A 210 -25.44 -11.53 5.43
CA ARG A 210 -26.89 -11.34 5.56
C ARG A 210 -27.43 -12.52 6.38
N PRO A 211 -28.28 -12.26 7.38
CA PRO A 211 -28.90 -13.31 8.19
C PRO A 211 -29.75 -14.25 7.33
#